data_AF-A0A060BHP8-F1
#
_entry.id   AF-A0A060BHP8-F1
#
_cell.length_a   1.000
_cell.length_b   1.000
_cell.length_c   1.000
_cell.angle_alpha   90.00
_cell.angle_beta   90.00
_cell.angle_gamma   90.00
#
_symmetry.space_group_name_H-M   'P 1'
#
loop_
_entity.id
_entity.type
_entity.pdbx_description
1 polymer ?
#
loop_
_entity_poly.entity_id
_entity_poly.type
_entity_poly.pdbx_seq_one_letter_code
_entity_poly.pdbx_strand_id
1 'polypeptide(L)'
;MNFALFSANATKVELCLFDLLGEREIERIELPEYTNEIYHGYLPEARPGQVYGYRVHGPYEPEAGHRFNPNKLLLDPYAKQHVGAVKWD
;
A
#
# COMPACT_ATOMS: atom_id res chain seq x y z
N MET A 1 -3.37 -14.24 -3.07
CA MET A 1 -3.64 -13.65 -1.74
C MET A 1 -4.68 -12.54 -1.84
N ASN A 2 -5.45 -12.29 -0.79
CA ASN A 2 -6.38 -11.16 -0.70
C ASN A 2 -5.70 -10.01 0.06
N PHE A 3 -5.83 -8.78 -0.45
CA PHE A 3 -5.30 -7.57 0.15
C PHE A 3 -6.47 -6.64 0.47
N ALA A 4 -6.42 -6.02 1.64
CA ALA A 4 -7.45 -5.09 2.10
C ALA A 4 -6.80 -3.96 2.91
N LEU A 5 -7.16 -2.72 2.60
CA LEU A 5 -6.67 -1.53 3.28
C LEU A 5 -7.85 -0.59 3.59
N PHE A 6 -8.04 -0.28 4.86
CA PHE A 6 -8.99 0.75 5.28
C PHE A 6 -8.46 2.14 4.94
N SER A 7 -9.27 2.95 4.24
CA SER A 7 -9.04 4.39 4.08
C SER A 7 -10.30 5.13 3.66
N ALA A 8 -10.90 5.89 4.56
CA ALA A 8 -12.13 6.65 4.30
C ALA A 8 -11.95 7.87 3.37
N ASN A 9 -10.73 8.41 3.28
CA ASN A 9 -10.45 9.67 2.57
C ASN A 9 -9.49 9.50 1.37
N ALA A 10 -9.07 8.28 1.07
CA ALA A 10 -8.27 8.03 -0.12
C ALA A 10 -9.12 8.19 -1.38
N THR A 11 -8.48 8.56 -2.48
CA THR A 11 -9.11 8.56 -3.82
C THR A 11 -8.67 7.38 -4.66
N LYS A 12 -7.52 6.78 -4.36
CA LYS A 12 -6.98 5.57 -4.99
C LYS A 12 -5.97 4.89 -4.07
N VAL A 13 -5.94 3.56 -4.08
CA VAL A 13 -4.91 2.76 -3.40
C VAL A 13 -4.20 1.87 -4.42
N GLU A 14 -2.87 1.93 -4.43
CA GLU A 14 -2.03 1.08 -5.26
C GLU A 14 -1.25 0.09 -4.38
N LEU A 15 -1.40 -1.20 -4.65
CA LEU A 15 -0.55 -2.27 -4.15
C LEU A 15 0.76 -2.26 -4.95
N CYS A 16 1.88 -2.03 -4.27
CA CYS A 16 3.21 -2.00 -4.86
C CYS A 16 3.92 -3.31 -4.53
N LEU A 17 4.27 -4.11 -5.54
CA LEU A 17 5.00 -5.36 -5.39
C LEU A 17 6.51 -5.12 -5.53
N PHE A 18 7.29 -5.80 -4.71
CA PHE A 18 8.75 -5.72 -4.71
C PHE A 18 9.39 -7.07 -4.96
N ASP A 19 10.68 -7.05 -5.29
CA ASP A 19 11.51 -8.26 -5.26
C ASP A 19 11.62 -8.85 -3.84
N LEU A 20 12.21 -10.05 -3.75
CA LEU A 20 12.34 -10.77 -2.48
C LEU A 20 13.19 -10.04 -1.43
N LEU A 21 14.06 -9.12 -1.86
CA LEU A 21 14.91 -8.33 -0.97
C LEU A 21 14.22 -7.03 -0.53
N GLY A 22 13.11 -6.65 -1.18
CA GLY A 22 12.41 -5.39 -0.94
C GLY A 22 13.13 -4.17 -1.52
N GLU A 23 14.08 -4.37 -2.43
CA GLU A 23 14.96 -3.29 -2.92
C GLU A 23 14.39 -2.61 -4.17
N ARG A 24 13.78 -3.40 -5.06
CA ARG A 24 13.20 -2.89 -6.31
C ARG A 24 11.71 -3.12 -6.37
N GLU A 25 10.97 -2.05 -6.64
CA GLU A 25 9.56 -2.11 -7.01
C GLU A 25 9.43 -2.73 -8.41
N ILE A 26 8.67 -3.82 -8.52
CA ILE A 26 8.48 -4.60 -9.75
C ILE A 26 7.22 -4.15 -10.46
N GLU A 27 6.13 -3.93 -9.71
CA GLU A 27 4.82 -3.67 -10.27
C GLU A 27 3.96 -2.83 -9.31
N ARG A 28 3.03 -2.06 -9.88
CA ARG A 28 1.96 -1.39 -9.14
C ARG A 28 0.62 -1.82 -9.67
N ILE A 29 -0.26 -2.23 -8.77
CA ILE A 29 -1.60 -2.71 -9.08
C ILE A 29 -2.58 -1.82 -8.32
N GLU A 30 -3.45 -1.12 -9.04
CA GLU A 30 -4.55 -0.40 -8.43
C GLU A 30 -5.54 -1.39 -7.82
N LEU A 31 -5.94 -1.17 -6.56
CA LEU A 31 -6.97 -1.98 -5.92
C LEU A 31 -8.35 -1.58 -6.50
N PRO A 32 -9.04 -2.49 -7.20
CA PRO A 32 -10.19 -2.11 -8.02
C PRO A 32 -11.48 -1.92 -7.21
N GLU A 33 -11.59 -2.57 -6.05
CA GLU A 33 -12.82 -2.59 -5.27
C GLU A 33 -12.71 -1.68 -4.03
N TYR A 34 -13.83 -1.01 -3.72
CA TYR A 34 -13.98 -0.17 -2.53
C TYR A 34 -15.35 -0.40 -1.90
N THR A 35 -15.37 -1.05 -0.74
CA THR A 35 -16.61 -1.34 0.00
C THR A 35 -16.44 -1.02 1.47
N ASN A 36 -17.41 -0.31 2.07
CA ASN A 36 -17.37 0.10 3.49
C ASN A 36 -16.03 0.73 3.92
N GLU A 37 -15.50 1.66 3.13
CA GLU A 37 -14.22 2.35 3.39
C GLU A 37 -12.97 1.47 3.31
N ILE A 38 -13.11 0.26 2.77
CA ILE A 38 -12.02 -0.69 2.59
C ILE A 38 -11.75 -0.84 1.09
N TYR A 39 -10.53 -0.51 0.69
CA TYR A 39 -10.00 -0.87 -0.62
C TYR A 39 -9.56 -2.33 -0.59
N HIS A 40 -9.95 -3.13 -1.57
CA HIS A 40 -9.55 -4.53 -1.61
C HIS A 40 -9.33 -5.08 -3.02
N GLY A 41 -8.56 -6.15 -3.08
CA GLY A 41 -8.24 -6.85 -4.33
C GLY A 41 -7.72 -8.25 -4.08
N TYR A 42 -7.90 -9.12 -5.06
CA TYR A 42 -7.36 -10.47 -5.04
C TYR A 42 -6.29 -10.62 -6.10
N LEU A 43 -5.09 -11.03 -5.69
CA LEU A 43 -3.97 -11.33 -6.59
C LEU A 43 -3.69 -12.83 -6.54
N PRO A 44 -4.12 -13.63 -7.54
CA PRO A 44 -3.98 -15.08 -7.53
C PRO A 44 -2.52 -15.56 -7.49
N GLU A 45 -1.65 -14.83 -8.18
CA GLU A 45 -0.20 -15.09 -8.33
C GLU A 45 0.56 -14.93 -7.00
N ALA A 46 0.05 -14.10 -6.07
CA ALA A 46 0.74 -13.80 -4.82
C ALA A 46 0.80 -15.04 -3.89
N ARG A 47 2.03 -15.35 -3.48
CA ARG A 47 2.39 -16.45 -2.57
C ARG A 47 2.90 -15.89 -1.23
N PRO A 48 2.87 -16.69 -0.14
CA PRO A 48 3.54 -16.31 1.11
C PRO A 48 5.00 -15.93 0.87
N GLY A 49 5.46 -14.84 1.51
CA GLY A 49 6.78 -14.26 1.29
C GLY A 49 6.82 -13.17 0.21
N GLN A 50 5.71 -12.89 -0.48
CA GLN A 50 5.62 -11.73 -1.37
C GLN A 50 5.86 -10.43 -0.59
N VAL A 51 6.86 -9.66 -1.01
CA VAL A 51 7.15 -8.33 -0.45
C VAL A 51 6.27 -7.31 -1.15
N TYR A 52 5.61 -6.47 -0.36
CA TYR A 52 4.69 -5.45 -0.85
C TYR A 52 4.64 -4.23 0.06
N GLY A 53 4.10 -3.13 -0.47
CA GLY A 53 3.67 -1.96 0.27
C GLY A 53 2.51 -1.27 -0.43
N TYR A 54 2.06 -0.12 0.09
CA TYR A 54 0.98 0.65 -0.50
C TYR A 54 1.41 2.06 -0.87
N ARG A 55 0.81 2.60 -1.92
CA ARG A 55 0.79 4.04 -2.20
C ARG A 55 -0.65 4.49 -2.19
N VAL A 56 -0.94 5.49 -1.37
CA VAL A 56 -2.31 5.97 -1.16
C VAL A 56 -2.41 7.39 -1.69
N HIS A 57 -3.34 7.57 -2.62
CA HIS A 57 -3.67 8.84 -3.25
C HIS A 57 -4.85 9.47 -2.50
N GLY A 58 -4.89 10.79 -2.49
CA GLY A 58 -5.93 11.56 -1.83
C GLY A 58 -5.55 13.04 -1.73
N PRO A 59 -6.37 13.86 -1.08
CA PRO A 59 -6.09 15.29 -0.91
C PRO A 59 -4.83 15.52 -0.09
N TYR A 60 -4.00 16.49 -0.51
CA TYR A 60 -2.91 17.02 0.30
C TYR A 60 -3.31 18.41 0.80
N GLU A 61 -4.00 18.43 1.93
CA GLU A 61 -4.53 19.63 2.58
C GLU A 61 -4.13 19.60 4.08
N PRO A 62 -2.86 19.90 4.41
CA PRO A 62 -2.35 19.75 5.77
C PRO A 62 -3.13 20.51 6.83
N GLU A 63 -3.71 21.66 6.47
CA GLU A 63 -4.56 22.50 7.34
C GLU A 63 -5.89 21.82 7.70
N ALA A 64 -6.42 20.96 6.81
CA ALA A 64 -7.60 20.12 7.05
C ALA A 64 -7.22 18.74 7.60
N GLY A 65 -5.94 18.48 7.87
CA GLY A 65 -5.42 17.20 8.37
C GLY A 65 -5.16 16.16 7.28
N HIS A 66 -5.50 16.42 6.02
CA HIS A 66 -5.25 15.50 4.91
C HIS A 66 -3.78 15.57 4.45
N ARG A 67 -3.07 14.44 4.51
CA ARG A 67 -1.63 14.37 4.20
C ARG A 67 -1.30 13.24 3.24
N PHE A 68 -2.22 12.93 2.32
CA PHE A 68 -2.00 11.88 1.33
C PHE A 68 -0.83 12.26 0.41
N ASN A 69 0.14 11.36 0.29
CA ASN A 69 1.31 11.59 -0.55
C ASN A 69 1.72 10.26 -1.22
N PRO A 70 1.28 10.00 -2.46
CA PRO A 70 1.58 8.74 -3.15
C PRO A 70 3.06 8.58 -3.49
N ASN A 71 3.88 9.64 -3.36
CA ASN A 71 5.34 9.52 -3.53
C ASN A 71 6.00 8.79 -2.36
N LYS A 72 5.34 8.70 -1.20
CA LYS A 72 5.83 7.95 -0.05
C LYS A 72 5.24 6.53 -0.07
N LEU A 73 6.12 5.54 0.01
CA LEU A 73 5.71 4.14 0.19
C LEU A 73 5.24 3.95 1.63
N LEU A 74 4.07 3.35 1.79
CA LEU A 74 3.47 3.04 3.09
C LEU A 74 3.57 1.55 3.38
N LEU A 75 3.79 1.20 4.64
CA LEU A 75 3.69 -0.17 5.12
C LEU A 75 2.22 -0.52 5.37
N ASP A 76 1.89 -1.80 5.19
CA ASP A 76 0.58 -2.31 5.61
C ASP A 76 0.47 -2.24 7.15
N PRO A 77 -0.51 -1.53 7.72
CA PRO A 77 -0.72 -1.49 9.17
C PRO A 77 -1.05 -2.86 9.78
N TYR A 78 -1.51 -3.83 8.97
CA TYR A 78 -1.80 -5.20 9.34
C TYR A 78 -0.71 -6.20 8.94
N ALA A 79 0.45 -5.73 8.45
CA ALA A 79 1.58 -6.58 8.12
C ALA A 79 1.97 -7.49 9.29
N LYS A 80 2.26 -8.76 8.99
CA LYS A 80 2.73 -9.74 9.99
C LYS A 80 4.24 -9.79 10.10
N GLN A 81 4.96 -9.28 9.10
CA GLN A 81 6.41 -9.24 9.04
C GLN A 81 6.82 -8.07 8.15
N HIS A 82 7.98 -7.47 8.46
CA HIS A 82 8.61 -6.43 7.66
C HIS A 82 9.93 -6.94 7.06
N VAL A 83 10.26 -6.45 5.86
CA VAL A 83 11.52 -6.70 5.17
C VAL A 83 12.29 -5.38 5.06
N GLY A 84 13.58 -5.41 5.35
CA GLY A 84 14.44 -4.23 5.38
C GLY A 84 14.46 -3.51 6.74
N ALA A 85 15.29 -2.48 6.83
CA ALA A 85 15.41 -1.62 8.01
C ALA A 85 15.06 -0.18 7.64
N VAL A 86 14.36 0.52 8.54
CA VAL A 86 14.13 1.95 8.39
C VAL A 86 15.47 2.66 8.56
N LYS A 87 15.90 3.37 7.51
CA LYS A 87 17.04 4.28 7.58
C LYS A 87 16.50 5.68 7.87
N TRP A 88 16.86 6.20 9.03
CA TRP A 88 16.63 7.59 9.41
C TRP A 88 17.90 8.36 9.05
N ASP A 89 17.84 9.16 7.98
CA ASP A 89 18.86 10.18 7.66
C ASP A 89 18.35 11.56 8.06
#